data_AF-A0A7G9WDS6-F1
#
_entry.id   AF-A0A7G9WDS6-F1
#
_cell.length_a   1.000
_cell.length_b   1.000
_cell.length_c   1.000
_cell.angle_alpha   90.00
_cell.angle_beta   90.00
_cell.angle_gamma   90.00
#
_symmetry.space_group_name_H-M   'P 1'
#
loop_
_entity.id
_entity.type
_entity.pdbx_description
1 polymer ?
#
loop_
_entity_poly.entity_id
_entity_poly.type
_entity_poly.pdbx_seq_one_letter_code
_entity_poly.pdbx_strand_id
1 'polypeptide(L)'
;MARVKGALATRKRRKKILKLAKGYWGSKSRHFKMAKQAVMKSGNYAFAGRKARKRDFRRLWITRISAGCRANGVSYSVFMNGLKKAGITLNRKMLSEIAISDETAFKGLVEQAKAAL
;
A
#
# COMPACT_ATOMS: atom_id res chain seq x y z
N MET A 1 36.03 -42.33 -8.84
CA MET A 1 34.97 -41.29 -8.75
C MET A 1 35.64 -39.92 -8.74
N ALA A 2 35.29 -39.00 -9.65
CA ALA A 2 36.00 -37.72 -9.80
C ALA A 2 35.62 -36.70 -8.71
N ARG A 3 36.60 -36.05 -8.07
CA ARG A 3 36.37 -35.04 -7.02
C ARG A 3 36.08 -33.66 -7.63
N VAL A 4 34.89 -33.13 -7.40
CA VAL A 4 34.51 -31.78 -7.86
C VAL A 4 34.73 -30.72 -6.76
N LYS A 5 35.44 -29.63 -7.07
CA LYS A 5 35.73 -28.53 -6.12
C LYS A 5 34.63 -27.46 -6.11
N GLY A 6 33.95 -27.25 -4.98
CA GLY A 6 32.77 -26.36 -4.85
C GLY A 6 33.03 -24.86 -4.63
N ALA A 7 34.28 -24.37 -4.74
CA ALA A 7 34.67 -23.03 -4.31
C ALA A 7 34.00 -21.89 -5.13
N LEU A 8 33.93 -22.03 -6.46
CA LEU A 8 33.37 -21.01 -7.34
C LEU A 8 31.84 -20.86 -7.17
N ALA A 9 31.12 -21.97 -7.05
CA ALA A 9 29.68 -21.97 -6.83
C ALA A 9 29.30 -21.24 -5.53
N THR A 10 30.05 -21.48 -4.46
CA THR A 10 29.84 -20.81 -3.17
C THR A 10 30.10 -19.30 -3.28
N ARG A 11 31.16 -18.89 -3.98
CA ARG A 11 31.48 -17.46 -4.20
C ARG A 11 30.36 -16.76 -4.99
N LYS A 12 29.86 -17.37 -6.06
CA LYS A 12 28.72 -16.83 -6.86
C LYS A 12 27.47 -16.66 -6.01
N ARG A 13 27.11 -17.67 -5.19
CA ARG A 13 25.96 -17.60 -4.26
C ARG A 13 26.08 -16.45 -3.25
N ARG A 14 27.27 -16.27 -2.65
CA ARG A 14 27.50 -15.18 -1.68
C ARG A 14 27.38 -13.81 -2.33
N LYS A 15 27.98 -13.62 -3.52
CA LYS A 15 27.88 -12.37 -4.27
C LYS A 15 26.43 -12.02 -4.65
N LYS A 16 25.58 -13.00 -4.99
CA LYS A 16 24.14 -12.79 -5.26
C LYS A 16 23.42 -12.16 -4.06
N ILE A 17 23.64 -12.69 -2.86
CA ILE A 17 23.01 -12.15 -1.63
C ILE A 17 23.56 -10.77 -1.29
N LEU A 18 24.87 -10.55 -1.39
CA LEU A 18 25.46 -9.22 -1.15
C LEU A 18 24.97 -8.18 -2.15
N LYS A 19 24.70 -8.57 -3.41
CA LYS A 19 24.08 -7.68 -4.41
C LYS A 19 22.67 -7.25 -3.99
N LEU A 20 21.88 -8.14 -3.39
CA LEU A 20 20.54 -7.83 -2.86
C LEU A 20 20.58 -6.99 -1.58
N ALA A 21 21.67 -7.09 -0.81
CA ALA A 21 21.85 -6.37 0.46
C ALA A 21 22.53 -5.00 0.31
N LYS A 22 22.73 -4.52 -0.93
CA LYS A 22 23.27 -3.18 -1.19
C LYS A 22 22.37 -2.12 -0.55
N GLY A 23 22.97 -1.09 0.05
CA GLY A 23 22.27 -0.04 0.78
C GLY A 23 21.94 -0.37 2.23
N TYR A 24 22.13 -1.62 2.69
CA TYR A 24 22.00 -1.94 4.11
C TYR A 24 23.16 -1.37 4.92
N TRP A 25 22.84 -0.88 6.12
CA TRP A 25 23.81 -0.22 7.00
C TRP A 25 24.87 -1.18 7.55
N GLY A 26 26.13 -0.72 7.56
CA GLY A 26 27.27 -1.40 8.16
C GLY A 26 27.49 -2.84 7.66
N SER A 27 27.70 -3.78 8.59
CA SER A 27 27.99 -5.17 8.27
C SER A 27 26.87 -5.91 7.52
N LYS A 28 25.64 -5.38 7.49
CA LYS A 28 24.50 -6.01 6.80
C LYS A 28 24.61 -5.93 5.27
N SER A 29 25.47 -5.08 4.71
CA SER A 29 25.77 -5.03 3.27
C SER A 29 27.12 -5.66 2.89
N ARG A 30 28.01 -5.88 3.87
CA ARG A 30 29.38 -6.39 3.64
C ARG A 30 29.56 -7.87 4.03
N HIS A 31 29.03 -8.29 5.17
CA HIS A 31 29.21 -9.64 5.70
C HIS A 31 28.08 -10.57 5.23
N PHE A 32 28.42 -11.66 4.53
CA PHE A 32 27.44 -12.58 3.93
C PHE A 32 26.42 -13.13 4.94
N LYS A 33 26.86 -13.55 6.14
CA LYS A 33 25.95 -14.11 7.16
C LYS A 33 24.90 -13.08 7.60
N MET A 34 25.35 -11.86 7.91
CA MET A 34 24.47 -10.75 8.32
C MET A 34 23.57 -10.29 7.17
N ALA A 35 24.11 -10.19 5.95
CA ALA A 35 23.36 -9.85 4.76
C ALA A 35 22.24 -10.85 4.48
N LYS A 36 22.53 -12.17 4.59
CA LYS A 36 21.51 -13.21 4.40
C LYS A 36 20.36 -13.04 5.38
N GLN A 37 20.65 -12.86 6.67
CA GLN A 37 19.63 -12.64 7.71
C GLN A 37 18.79 -11.39 7.42
N ALA A 38 19.44 -10.28 7.06
CA ALA A 38 18.76 -9.03 6.74
C ALA A 38 17.87 -9.13 5.50
N VAL A 39 18.35 -9.79 4.44
CA VAL A 39 17.57 -10.01 3.20
C VAL A 39 16.35 -10.90 3.47
N MET A 40 16.49 -11.97 4.25
CA MET A 40 15.36 -12.83 4.61
C MET A 40 14.30 -12.05 5.40
N LYS A 41 14.71 -11.28 6.42
CA LYS A 41 13.79 -10.43 7.19
C LYS A 41 13.09 -9.39 6.32
N SER A 42 13.83 -8.77 5.39
CA SER A 42 13.28 -7.79 4.46
C SER A 42 12.27 -8.41 3.49
N GLY A 43 12.47 -9.67 3.07
CA GLY A 43 11.50 -10.42 2.28
C GLY A 43 10.16 -10.62 3.01
N ASN A 44 10.22 -10.98 4.30
CA ASN A 44 9.01 -11.13 5.13
C ASN A 44 8.29 -9.79 5.29
N TYR A 45 9.02 -8.70 5.54
CA TYR A 45 8.44 -7.35 5.62
C TYR A 45 7.89 -6.88 4.27
N ALA A 46 8.51 -7.21 3.15
CA ALA A 46 7.96 -6.86 1.84
C ALA A 46 6.62 -7.57 1.60
N PHE A 47 6.49 -8.84 2.00
CA PHE A 47 5.22 -9.56 1.89
C PHE A 47 4.13 -8.96 2.77
N ALA A 48 4.43 -8.72 4.05
CA ALA A 48 3.50 -8.09 4.99
C ALA A 48 3.13 -6.65 4.53
N GLY A 49 4.13 -5.88 4.12
CA GLY A 49 4.02 -4.51 3.64
C GLY A 49 3.15 -4.37 2.38
N ARG A 50 3.20 -5.33 1.44
CA ARG A 50 2.27 -5.34 0.29
C ARG A 50 0.81 -5.48 0.71
N LYS A 51 0.53 -6.25 1.77
CA LYS A 51 -0.82 -6.39 2.33
C LYS A 51 -1.23 -5.15 3.13
N ALA A 52 -0.32 -4.60 3.92
CA ALA A 52 -0.54 -3.38 4.71
C ALA A 52 -0.81 -2.16 3.82
N ARG A 53 0.00 -1.95 2.77
CA ARG A 53 -0.16 -0.84 1.81
C ARG A 53 -1.58 -0.72 1.26
N LYS A 54 -2.24 -1.84 0.94
CA LYS A 54 -3.63 -1.84 0.46
C LYS A 54 -4.60 -1.26 1.50
N ARG A 55 -4.37 -1.55 2.78
CA ARG A 55 -5.16 -1.02 3.91
C ARG A 55 -4.83 0.45 4.19
N ASP A 56 -3.56 0.82 4.11
CA ASP A 56 -3.09 2.19 4.34
C ASP A 56 -3.69 3.16 3.32
N PHE A 57 -3.66 2.82 2.02
CA PHE A 57 -4.31 3.63 0.99
C PHE A 57 -5.83 3.72 1.19
N ARG A 58 -6.48 2.60 1.54
CA ARG A 58 -7.92 2.62 1.83
C ARG A 58 -8.24 3.54 3.01
N ARG A 59 -7.43 3.51 4.07
CA ARG A 59 -7.59 4.41 5.22
C ARG A 59 -7.43 5.87 4.79
N LEU A 60 -6.41 6.19 3.99
CA LEU A 60 -6.19 7.53 3.45
C LEU A 60 -7.39 8.03 2.62
N TRP A 61 -7.93 7.21 1.73
CA TRP A 61 -9.10 7.59 0.93
C TRP A 61 -10.31 7.86 1.81
N ILE A 62 -10.56 7.03 2.83
CA ILE A 62 -11.66 7.24 3.77
C ILE A 62 -11.48 8.55 4.53
N THR A 63 -10.27 8.86 5.00
CA THR A 63 -10.01 10.13 5.72
C THR A 63 -10.24 11.35 4.84
N ARG A 64 -9.86 11.27 3.55
CA ARG A 64 -10.07 12.36 2.58
C ARG A 64 -11.55 12.55 2.25
N ILE A 65 -12.27 11.46 1.98
CA ILE A 65 -13.71 11.50 1.74
C ILE A 65 -14.43 12.04 2.99
N SER A 66 -14.04 11.60 4.18
CA SER A 66 -14.64 12.09 5.44
C SER A 66 -14.48 13.60 5.60
N ALA A 67 -13.32 14.16 5.25
CA ALA A 67 -13.12 15.61 5.25
C ALA A 67 -14.06 16.31 4.25
N GLY A 68 -14.16 15.81 3.01
CA GLY A 68 -15.08 16.36 2.00
C GLY A 68 -16.56 16.23 2.40
N CYS A 69 -16.96 15.13 3.01
CA CYS A 69 -18.33 14.96 3.52
C CYS A 69 -18.64 15.95 4.65
N ARG A 70 -17.70 16.15 5.59
CA ARG A 70 -17.87 17.10 6.69
C ARG A 70 -18.04 18.53 6.20
N ALA A 71 -17.29 18.94 5.17
CA ALA A 71 -17.47 20.25 4.54
C ALA A 71 -18.89 20.44 3.97
N ASN A 72 -19.54 19.35 3.54
CA ASN A 72 -20.91 19.35 3.01
C ASN A 72 -21.98 18.97 4.06
N GLY A 73 -21.63 18.95 5.35
CA GLY A 73 -22.56 18.73 6.46
C GLY A 73 -22.98 17.27 6.68
N VAL A 74 -22.26 16.28 6.13
CA VAL A 74 -22.63 14.86 6.23
C VAL A 74 -21.50 14.03 6.82
N SER A 75 -21.83 12.97 7.57
CA SER A 75 -20.83 12.00 8.02
C SER A 75 -20.51 10.99 6.92
N TYR A 76 -19.28 10.46 6.94
CA TYR A 76 -18.83 9.46 5.96
C TYR A 76 -19.71 8.20 5.95
N SER A 77 -20.19 7.73 7.11
CA SER A 77 -21.04 6.53 7.21
C SER A 77 -22.38 6.74 6.53
N VAL A 78 -23.01 7.89 6.77
CA VAL A 78 -24.28 8.31 6.16
C VAL A 78 -24.10 8.46 4.65
N PHE A 79 -23.05 9.16 4.20
CA PHE A 79 -22.74 9.31 2.78
C PHE A 79 -22.56 7.96 2.06
N MET A 80 -21.76 7.04 2.61
CA MET A 80 -21.55 5.73 2.00
C MET A 80 -22.83 4.86 1.98
N ASN A 81 -23.70 5.02 2.97
CA ASN A 81 -25.01 4.37 2.98
C ASN A 81 -25.91 4.93 1.88
N GLY A 82 -25.99 6.26 1.77
CA GLY A 82 -26.75 6.96 0.72
C GLY A 82 -26.29 6.58 -0.68
N LEU A 83 -24.97 6.55 -0.94
CA LEU A 83 -24.43 6.09 -2.22
C LEU A 83 -24.83 4.65 -2.57
N LYS A 84 -24.87 3.75 -1.57
CA LYS A 84 -25.29 2.36 -1.78
C LYS A 84 -26.78 2.28 -2.13
N LYS A 85 -27.63 3.07 -1.47
CA LYS A 85 -29.07 3.15 -1.76
C LYS A 85 -29.36 3.78 -3.12
N ALA A 86 -28.57 4.78 -3.51
CA ALA A 86 -28.62 5.41 -4.84
C ALA A 86 -28.08 4.52 -5.98
N GLY A 87 -27.58 3.31 -5.69
CA GLY A 87 -27.01 2.41 -6.69
C GLY A 87 -25.63 2.83 -7.24
N ILE A 88 -24.96 3.80 -6.60
CA ILE A 88 -23.68 4.33 -7.07
C ILE A 88 -22.53 3.43 -6.57
N THR A 89 -21.90 2.70 -7.51
CA THR A 89 -20.84 1.72 -7.20
C THR A 89 -19.42 2.27 -7.35
N LEU A 90 -19.22 3.58 -7.13
CA LEU A 90 -17.89 4.20 -7.22
C LEU A 90 -16.95 3.69 -6.13
N ASN A 91 -15.70 3.44 -6.52
CA ASN A 91 -14.67 3.02 -5.58
C ASN A 91 -14.18 4.23 -4.72
N ARG A 92 -13.61 3.93 -3.55
CA ARG A 92 -13.13 4.97 -2.62
C ARG A 92 -11.93 5.74 -3.14
N LYS A 93 -11.14 5.16 -4.05
CA LYS A 93 -10.02 5.85 -4.69
C LYS A 93 -10.55 7.02 -5.53
N MET A 94 -11.53 6.76 -6.39
CA MET A 94 -12.16 7.74 -7.27
C MET A 94 -12.94 8.77 -6.45
N LEU A 95 -13.73 8.35 -5.45
CA LEU A 95 -14.43 9.28 -4.56
C LEU A 95 -13.46 10.22 -3.83
N SER A 96 -12.32 9.70 -3.38
CA SER A 96 -11.28 10.53 -2.75
C SER A 96 -10.63 11.49 -3.74
N GLU A 97 -10.48 11.11 -5.00
CA GLU A 97 -9.88 11.97 -6.02
C GLU A 97 -10.84 13.09 -6.42
N ILE A 98 -12.11 12.76 -6.64
CA ILE A 98 -13.17 13.73 -6.93
C ILE A 98 -13.28 14.73 -5.77
N ALA A 99 -13.24 14.27 -4.52
CA ALA A 99 -13.27 15.15 -3.36
C ALA A 99 -12.11 16.16 -3.28
N ILE A 100 -10.98 15.90 -3.96
CA ILE A 100 -9.81 16.79 -3.98
C ILE A 100 -9.83 17.68 -5.23
N SER A 101 -10.13 17.08 -6.38
CA SER A 101 -9.94 17.71 -7.69
C SER A 101 -11.18 18.46 -8.18
N ASP A 102 -12.38 18.05 -7.77
CA ASP A 102 -13.63 18.67 -8.20
C ASP A 102 -14.66 18.68 -7.06
N GLU A 103 -14.69 19.79 -6.34
CA GLU A 103 -15.62 20.02 -5.24
C GLU A 103 -17.07 20.07 -5.72
N THR A 104 -17.32 20.58 -6.93
CA THR A 104 -18.68 20.73 -7.48
C THR A 104 -19.31 19.38 -7.80
N ALA A 105 -18.55 18.49 -8.44
CA ALA A 105 -18.97 17.12 -8.70
C ALA A 105 -19.15 16.34 -7.39
N PHE A 106 -18.26 16.52 -6.42
CA PHE A 106 -18.40 15.89 -5.10
C PHE A 106 -19.68 16.33 -4.38
N LYS A 107 -20.01 17.61 -4.42
CA LYS A 107 -21.24 18.15 -3.83
C LYS A 107 -22.48 17.55 -4.50
N GLY A 108 -22.49 17.42 -5.83
CA GLY A 108 -23.56 16.73 -6.56
C GLY A 108 -23.77 15.28 -6.09
N LEU A 109 -22.68 14.54 -5.87
CA LEU A 109 -22.74 13.17 -5.32
C LEU A 109 -23.27 13.14 -3.89
N VAL A 110 -22.93 14.14 -3.06
CA VAL A 110 -23.43 14.24 -1.69
C VAL A 110 -24.94 14.49 -1.67
N GLU A 111 -25.45 15.36 -2.53
CA GLU A 111 -26.90 15.63 -2.62
C GLU A 111 -27.67 14.40 -3.14
N GLN A 112 -27.15 13.69 -4.14
CA GLN A 112 -27.72 12.42 -4.59
C GLN A 112 -27.74 11.37 -3.46
N ALA A 113 -26.66 11.30 -2.67
CA ALA A 113 -26.59 10.40 -1.53
C ALA A 113 -27.59 10.78 -0.43
N LYS A 114 -27.85 12.08 -0.19
CA LYS A 114 -28.87 12.56 0.76
C LYS A 114 -30.28 12.25 0.27
N ALA A 115 -30.56 12.43 -1.02
CA ALA A 115 -31.88 12.18 -1.60
C ALA A 115 -32.28 10.70 -1.57
N ALA A 116 -31.31 9.78 -1.64
CA ALA A 116 -31.54 8.35 -1.57
C ALA A 116 -31.53 7.77 -0.14
N LEU A 117 -31.31 8.61 0.88
CA LEU A 117 -31.09 8.17 2.26
C LEU A 117 -32.39 7.88 2.99
#